data_AF-A0A1I0HNK6-F1
#
_entry.id   AF-A0A1I0HNK6-F1
#
_cell.length_a   1.000
_cell.length_b   1.000
_cell.length_c   1.000
_cell.angle_alpha   90.00
_cell.angle_beta   90.00
_cell.angle_gamma   90.00
#
_symmetry.space_group_name_H-M   'P 1'
#
loop_
_entity.id
_entity.type
_entity.pdbx_description
1 polymer ?
#
loop_
_entity_poly.entity_id
_entity_poly.type
_entity_poly.pdbx_seq_one_letter_code
_entity_poly.pdbx_strand_id
1 'polypeptide(L)'
;MGDCGTLETESGAMYMFMGEFQHNIDSKGRIIMPAKFREELGEGFVITRGLDKCLFAYPMDEWRQLEEKLKKLPLTKKDARSFTRFFFSGAVECEVDKQGRINIPSPLRKYADLDKECVIIGVSNRIEIWSQDKWEVYFEESEESFAEIAENMMDFDI
;
A
#
# COMPACT_ATOMS: atom_id res chain seq x y z
N MET A 1 2.41 8.07 -41.12
CA MET A 1 2.95 8.30 -39.77
C MET A 1 1.85 8.95 -38.95
N GLY A 2 1.12 8.15 -38.19
CA GLY A 2 0.04 8.63 -37.32
C GLY A 2 0.62 9.00 -35.96
N ASP A 3 0.38 10.24 -35.58
CA ASP A 3 0.62 10.83 -34.27
C ASP A 3 -0.05 9.97 -33.17
N CYS A 4 0.76 9.36 -32.31
CA CYS A 4 0.29 8.60 -31.16
C CYS A 4 0.11 9.60 -30.03
N GLY A 5 -1.11 10.14 -29.92
CA GLY A 5 -1.48 11.14 -28.92
C GLY A 5 -1.18 10.64 -27.51
N THR A 6 -0.20 11.25 -26.87
CA THR A 6 -0.10 11.29 -25.42
C THR A 6 -1.34 11.99 -24.89
N LEU A 7 -2.19 11.25 -24.19
CA LEU A 7 -3.31 11.81 -23.43
C LEU A 7 -2.72 12.58 -22.25
N GLU A 8 -2.70 13.90 -22.36
CA GLU A 8 -2.47 14.79 -21.22
C GLU A 8 -3.76 14.82 -20.38
N THR A 9 -3.69 14.39 -19.11
CA THR A 9 -4.81 14.50 -18.16
C THR A 9 -4.49 15.53 -17.08
N GLU A 10 -5.41 16.47 -16.90
CA GLU A 10 -5.33 17.56 -15.91
C GLU A 10 -5.66 17.06 -14.49
N SER A 11 -4.75 16.34 -13.82
CA SER A 11 -4.51 16.37 -12.36
C SER A 11 -3.67 15.18 -11.88
N GLY A 12 -2.56 15.44 -11.19
CA GLY A 12 -1.89 14.49 -10.27
C GLY A 12 -1.12 13.35 -10.94
N ALA A 13 0.07 13.03 -10.44
CA ALA A 13 0.92 11.98 -11.00
C ALA A 13 0.18 10.63 -11.12
N MET A 14 0.26 9.99 -12.30
CA MET A 14 -0.25 8.63 -12.51
C MET A 14 0.73 7.62 -11.90
N TYR A 15 0.52 7.27 -10.63
CA TYR A 15 1.14 6.09 -10.05
C TYR A 15 0.30 4.86 -10.41
N MET A 16 0.94 3.83 -10.95
CA MET A 16 0.32 2.57 -11.33
C MET A 16 1.10 1.39 -10.72
N PHE A 17 0.89 1.17 -9.43
CA PHE A 17 1.37 -0.05 -8.77
C PHE A 17 0.47 -1.23 -9.15
N MET A 18 1.06 -2.22 -9.81
CA MET A 18 0.38 -3.48 -10.17
C MET A 18 1.31 -4.68 -10.06
N GLY A 19 0.71 -5.82 -9.72
CA GLY A 19 1.37 -7.12 -9.65
C GLY A 19 1.68 -7.55 -8.22
N GLU A 20 2.12 -8.80 -8.11
CA GLU A 20 2.43 -9.49 -6.85
C GLU A 20 3.89 -9.97 -6.88
N PHE A 21 4.61 -9.76 -5.77
CA PHE A 21 6.04 -10.08 -5.66
C PHE A 21 6.36 -10.70 -4.30
N GLN A 22 6.90 -11.91 -4.32
CA GLN A 22 7.34 -12.61 -3.10
C GLN A 22 8.80 -12.30 -2.77
N HIS A 23 9.07 -11.99 -1.51
CA HIS A 23 10.40 -11.65 -1.02
C HIS A 23 10.65 -12.20 0.40
N ASN A 24 11.92 -12.36 0.73
CA ASN A 24 12.37 -12.64 2.09
C ASN A 24 12.67 -11.35 2.86
N ILE A 25 12.46 -11.40 4.16
CA ILE A 25 12.81 -10.38 5.14
C ILE A 25 14.12 -10.78 5.80
N ASP A 26 15.10 -9.87 5.79
CA ASP A 26 16.36 -10.15 6.45
C ASP A 26 16.28 -10.00 7.98
N SER A 27 17.32 -10.46 8.69
CA SER A 27 17.38 -10.40 10.16
C SER A 27 17.33 -8.98 10.76
N LYS A 28 17.48 -7.94 9.93
CA LYS A 28 17.37 -6.54 10.34
C LYS A 28 16.00 -5.94 10.02
N GLY A 29 15.08 -6.71 9.42
CA GLY A 29 13.77 -6.24 9.01
C GLY A 29 13.77 -5.49 7.69
N ARG A 30 14.79 -5.72 6.84
CA ARG A 30 14.86 -5.10 5.50
C ARG A 30 14.27 -6.03 4.45
N ILE A 31 13.61 -5.44 3.48
CA ILE A 31 12.94 -6.13 2.38
C ILE A 31 13.39 -5.50 1.06
N ILE A 32 13.63 -6.32 0.04
CA ILE A 32 13.91 -5.82 -1.31
C ILE A 32 12.60 -5.29 -1.91
N MET A 33 12.60 -4.03 -2.33
CA MET A 33 11.45 -3.46 -3.03
C MET A 33 11.54 -3.80 -4.53
N PRO A 34 10.48 -4.36 -5.15
CA PRO A 34 10.43 -4.64 -6.58
C PRO A 34 10.87 -3.45 -7.42
N ALA A 35 11.68 -3.69 -8.45
CA ALA A 35 12.29 -2.60 -9.23
C ALA A 35 11.25 -1.62 -9.81
N LYS A 36 10.15 -2.16 -10.36
CA LYS A 36 9.03 -1.34 -10.88
C LYS A 36 8.41 -0.43 -9.82
N PHE A 37 8.28 -0.94 -8.59
CA PHE A 37 7.70 -0.17 -7.48
C PHE A 37 8.66 0.88 -6.94
N ARG A 38 9.98 0.61 -6.97
CA ARG A 38 11.00 1.58 -6.57
C ARG A 38 10.99 2.82 -7.47
N GLU A 39 10.85 2.63 -8.78
CA GLU A 39 10.82 3.73 -9.75
C GLU A 39 9.64 4.67 -9.47
N GLU A 40 8.48 4.10 -9.14
CA GLU A 40 7.27 4.88 -8.90
C GLU A 40 7.15 5.44 -7.47
N LEU A 41 7.74 4.81 -6.45
CA LEU A 41 7.76 5.37 -5.08
C LEU A 41 8.58 6.66 -4.97
N GLY A 42 9.58 6.82 -5.84
CA GLY A 42 10.53 7.94 -5.77
C GLY A 42 11.52 7.82 -4.61
N GLU A 43 12.19 8.93 -4.29
CA GLU A 43 13.28 8.97 -3.29
C GLU A 43 12.76 8.80 -1.84
N GLY A 44 11.57 9.31 -1.56
CA GLY A 44 10.94 9.27 -0.24
C GLY A 44 9.47 8.92 -0.35
N PHE A 45 8.97 8.15 0.61
CA PHE A 45 7.61 7.65 0.65
C PHE A 45 7.17 7.39 2.09
N VAL A 46 5.88 7.16 2.32
CA VAL A 46 5.36 6.85 3.66
C VAL A 46 4.94 5.39 3.73
N ILE A 47 5.38 4.68 4.79
CA ILE A 47 4.81 3.39 5.19
C ILE A 47 3.90 3.60 6.39
N THR A 48 2.74 2.95 6.42
CA THR A 48 1.86 2.91 7.58
C THR A 48 1.14 1.57 7.72
N ARG A 49 0.34 1.41 8.77
CA ARG A 49 -0.54 0.26 8.97
C ARG A 49 -1.66 0.28 7.94
N GLY A 50 -1.82 -0.82 7.21
CA GLY A 50 -2.94 -1.06 6.34
C GLY A 50 -4.16 -1.58 7.08
N LEU A 51 -5.19 -1.94 6.31
CA LEU A 51 -6.27 -2.79 6.78
C LEU A 51 -5.78 -4.26 6.77
N ASP A 52 -6.54 -5.17 7.37
CA ASP A 52 -6.30 -6.62 7.25
C ASP A 52 -4.90 -7.09 7.71
N LYS A 53 -4.26 -6.31 8.58
CA LYS A 53 -2.92 -6.56 9.12
C LYS A 53 -1.82 -6.60 8.05
N CYS A 54 -1.94 -5.81 7.00
CA CYS A 54 -0.84 -5.51 6.08
C CYS A 54 -0.22 -4.13 6.37
N LEU A 55 0.83 -3.75 5.65
CA LEU A 55 1.33 -2.38 5.64
C LEU A 55 1.01 -1.72 4.31
N PHE A 56 0.69 -0.44 4.32
CA PHE A 56 0.59 0.36 3.09
C PHE A 56 1.84 1.19 2.89
N ALA A 57 2.30 1.31 1.66
CA ALA A 57 3.31 2.27 1.24
C ALA A 57 2.75 3.19 0.15
N TYR A 58 2.94 4.50 0.33
CA TYR A 58 2.43 5.54 -0.56
C TYR A 58 3.57 6.45 -1.02
N PRO A 59 3.66 6.78 -2.32
CA PRO A 59 4.41 7.94 -2.78
C PRO A 59 3.97 9.19 -2.02
N MET A 60 4.88 10.15 -1.83
CA MET A 60 4.59 11.35 -1.04
C MET A 60 3.38 12.15 -1.55
N ASP A 61 3.17 12.20 -2.86
CA ASP A 61 2.04 12.94 -3.43
C ASP A 61 0.70 12.26 -3.16
N GLU A 62 0.63 10.93 -3.23
CA GLU A 62 -0.56 10.17 -2.83
C GLU A 62 -0.80 10.26 -1.32
N TRP A 63 0.27 10.20 -0.51
CA TRP A 63 0.18 10.40 0.92
C TRP A 63 -0.42 11.76 1.28
N ARG A 64 0.04 12.84 0.64
CA ARG A 64 -0.50 14.20 0.84
C ARG A 64 -1.99 14.27 0.50
N GLN A 65 -2.40 13.69 -0.62
CA GLN A 65 -3.81 13.65 -1.01
C GLN A 65 -4.66 12.88 0.01
N LEU A 66 -4.18 11.73 0.49
CA LEU A 66 -4.84 10.95 1.52
C LEU A 66 -4.91 11.72 2.84
N GLU A 67 -3.83 12.36 3.25
CA GLU A 67 -3.76 13.18 4.46
C GLU A 67 -4.84 14.28 4.45
N GLU A 68 -4.98 15.00 3.34
CA GLU A 68 -6.01 16.05 3.18
C GLU A 68 -7.43 15.50 3.24
N LYS A 69 -7.67 14.27 2.76
CA LYS A 69 -8.96 13.59 2.92
C LYS A 69 -9.21 13.23 4.38
N LEU A 70 -8.22 12.69 5.08
CA LEU A 70 -8.33 12.26 6.47
C LEU A 70 -8.49 13.43 7.45
N LYS A 71 -7.85 14.57 7.20
CA LYS A 71 -8.00 15.81 7.98
C LYS A 71 -9.45 16.32 8.00
N LYS A 72 -10.25 16.02 6.96
CA LYS A 72 -11.66 16.43 6.85
C LYS A 72 -12.61 15.55 7.64
N LEU A 73 -12.14 14.44 8.21
CA LEU A 73 -12.99 13.57 9.01
C LEU A 73 -13.47 14.27 10.30
N PRO A 74 -14.74 14.09 10.69
CA PRO A 74 -15.31 14.82 11.81
C PRO A 74 -14.72 14.38 13.15
N LEU A 75 -14.03 15.30 13.85
CA LEU A 75 -13.42 15.05 15.16
C LEU A 75 -14.45 14.67 16.24
N THR A 76 -15.74 14.97 16.04
CA THR A 76 -16.81 14.60 16.97
C THR A 76 -17.14 13.11 16.93
N LYS A 77 -16.90 12.42 15.80
CA LYS A 77 -17.17 10.98 15.67
C LYS A 77 -16.04 10.15 16.30
N LYS A 78 -16.40 9.21 17.18
CA LYS A 78 -15.44 8.32 17.85
C LYS A 78 -14.61 7.54 16.84
N ASP A 79 -15.26 6.94 15.84
CA ASP A 79 -14.61 6.08 14.87
C ASP A 79 -13.63 6.85 13.97
N ALA A 80 -13.97 8.08 13.59
CA ALA A 80 -13.06 8.97 12.85
C ALA A 80 -11.77 9.26 13.64
N ARG A 81 -11.88 9.54 14.95
CA ARG A 81 -10.70 9.75 15.81
C ARG A 81 -9.90 8.46 15.99
N SER A 82 -10.57 7.33 16.18
CA SER A 82 -9.91 6.02 16.33
C SER A 82 -9.13 5.67 15.07
N PHE A 83 -9.76 5.82 13.89
CA PHE A 83 -9.15 5.54 12.59
C PHE A 83 -7.93 6.44 12.34
N THR A 84 -8.07 7.76 12.48
CA THR A 84 -6.96 8.69 12.24
C THR A 84 -5.79 8.45 13.20
N ARG A 85 -6.06 8.20 14.49
CA ARG A 85 -5.00 7.85 15.45
C ARG A 85 -4.32 6.54 15.07
N PHE A 86 -5.09 5.51 14.72
CA PHE A 86 -4.55 4.22 14.34
C PHE A 86 -3.66 4.32 13.11
N PHE A 87 -4.12 5.03 12.08
CA PHE A 87 -3.44 5.18 10.80
C PHE A 87 -2.21 6.09 10.92
N PHE A 88 -2.35 7.32 11.43
CA PHE A 88 -1.22 8.26 11.49
C PHE A 88 -0.16 7.88 12.54
N SER A 89 -0.51 7.22 13.64
CA SER A 89 0.51 6.76 14.62
C SER A 89 1.39 5.62 14.10
N GLY A 90 1.04 5.04 12.96
CA GLY A 90 1.87 4.05 12.26
C GLY A 90 2.67 4.65 11.11
N ALA A 91 2.37 5.88 10.69
CA ALA A 91 2.96 6.48 9.51
C ALA A 91 4.42 6.91 9.78
N VAL A 92 5.31 6.49 8.88
CA VAL A 92 6.74 6.80 8.92
C VAL A 92 7.23 7.13 7.52
N GLU A 93 8.04 8.16 7.39
CA GLU A 93 8.80 8.42 6.16
C GLU A 93 9.90 7.38 6.02
N CYS A 94 10.07 6.87 4.80
CA CYS A 94 11.01 5.83 4.43
C CYS A 94 11.68 6.18 3.10
N GLU A 95 12.85 5.58 2.89
CA GLU A 95 13.62 5.68 1.66
C GLU A 95 14.09 4.28 1.24
N VAL A 96 14.45 4.15 -0.03
CA VAL A 96 15.08 2.93 -0.54
C VAL A 96 16.60 3.08 -0.48
N ASP A 97 17.28 2.12 0.15
CA ASP A 97 18.75 2.13 0.22
C ASP A 97 19.40 1.86 -1.15
N LYS A 98 20.71 2.05 -1.24
CA LYS A 98 21.49 1.81 -2.48
C LYS A 98 21.43 0.37 -3.01
N GLN A 99 20.96 -0.59 -2.21
CA GLN A 99 20.78 -1.99 -2.59
C GLN A 99 19.33 -2.30 -2.98
N GLY A 100 18.46 -1.29 -3.06
CA GLY A 100 17.05 -1.46 -3.40
C GLY A 100 16.20 -1.98 -2.24
N ARG A 101 16.68 -1.87 -0.99
CA ARG A 101 15.93 -2.35 0.18
C ARG A 101 15.26 -1.22 0.94
N ILE A 102 14.16 -1.55 1.59
CA ILE A 102 13.48 -0.71 2.57
C ILE A 102 13.70 -1.30 3.96
N ASN A 103 13.79 -0.46 4.99
CA ASN A 103 13.86 -0.91 6.39
C ASN A 103 12.50 -0.72 7.05
N ILE A 104 11.83 -1.81 7.43
CA ILE A 104 10.52 -1.71 8.07
C ILE A 104 10.67 -1.60 9.59
N PRO A 105 10.19 -0.50 10.21
CA PRO A 105 10.26 -0.33 11.65
C PRO A 105 9.63 -1.49 12.41
N SER A 106 10.25 -1.86 13.53
CA SER A 106 9.81 -2.98 14.36
C SER A 106 8.33 -2.94 14.75
N PRO A 107 7.72 -1.78 15.13
CA PRO A 107 6.30 -1.72 15.43
C PRO A 107 5.39 -2.08 14.25
N LEU A 108 5.79 -1.75 13.02
CA LEU A 108 5.04 -2.06 11.81
C LEU A 108 5.22 -3.53 11.42
N ARG A 109 6.44 -4.07 11.53
CA ARG A 109 6.66 -5.51 11.34
C ARG A 109 5.83 -6.36 12.29
N LYS A 110 5.80 -5.97 13.57
CA LYS A 110 4.96 -6.63 14.59
C LYS A 110 3.47 -6.50 14.30
N TYR A 111 3.03 -5.36 13.76
CA TYR A 111 1.62 -5.18 13.41
C TYR A 111 1.19 -6.11 12.27
N ALA A 112 2.05 -6.25 11.25
CA ALA A 112 1.77 -7.03 10.05
C ALA A 112 2.23 -8.49 10.11
N ASP A 113 2.80 -8.94 11.23
CA ASP A 113 3.41 -10.27 11.40
C ASP A 113 4.47 -10.61 10.33
N LEU A 114 5.28 -9.61 9.99
CA LEU A 114 6.38 -9.70 9.03
C LEU A 114 7.64 -10.30 9.68
N ASP A 115 7.80 -11.62 9.61
CA ASP A 115 8.93 -12.37 10.20
C ASP A 115 9.96 -12.87 9.17
N LYS A 116 9.53 -13.70 8.19
CA LYS A 116 10.45 -14.35 7.23
C LYS A 116 10.13 -14.05 5.78
N GLU A 117 8.91 -14.34 5.34
CA GLU A 117 8.48 -14.19 3.96
C GLU A 117 7.36 -13.17 3.88
N CYS A 118 7.38 -12.38 2.82
CA CYS A 118 6.40 -11.34 2.57
C CYS A 118 5.97 -11.32 1.11
N VAL A 119 4.74 -10.87 0.90
CA VAL A 119 4.19 -10.55 -0.41
C VAL A 119 4.05 -9.05 -0.51
N ILE A 120 4.56 -8.49 -1.60
CA ILE A 120 4.43 -7.08 -1.94
C ILE A 120 3.52 -6.98 -3.15
N ILE A 121 2.38 -6.32 -3.00
CA ILE A 121 1.39 -6.15 -4.06
C ILE A 121 1.19 -4.69 -4.42
N GLY A 122 0.91 -4.44 -5.69
CA GLY A 122 0.51 -3.13 -6.18
C GLY A 122 -1.00 -3.04 -6.29
N VAL A 123 -1.60 -2.03 -5.65
CA VAL A 123 -3.05 -1.80 -5.66
C VAL A 123 -3.32 -0.36 -6.10
N SER A 124 -3.04 -0.09 -7.38
CA SER A 124 -3.20 1.22 -8.01
C SER A 124 -2.31 2.29 -7.40
N ASN A 125 -2.82 3.12 -6.50
CA ASN A 125 -2.11 4.26 -5.94
C ASN A 125 -1.31 3.95 -4.66
N ARG A 126 -1.27 2.67 -4.27
CA ARG A 126 -0.50 2.20 -3.11
C ARG A 126 0.15 0.86 -3.37
N ILE A 127 1.16 0.57 -2.56
CA ILE A 127 1.71 -0.76 -2.39
C ILE A 127 1.22 -1.31 -1.07
N GLU A 128 0.95 -2.61 -1.01
CA GLU A 128 0.70 -3.31 0.24
C GLU A 128 1.78 -4.35 0.50
N ILE A 129 2.16 -4.51 1.77
CA ILE A 129 3.18 -5.44 2.23
C ILE A 129 2.55 -6.36 3.26
N TRP A 130 2.49 -7.63 2.93
CA TRP A 130 1.82 -8.68 3.69
C TRP A 130 2.84 -9.70 4.18
N SER A 131 2.58 -10.34 5.32
CA SER A 131 3.23 -11.63 5.59
C SER A 131 2.68 -12.67 4.62
N GLN A 132 3.53 -13.60 4.16
CA GLN A 132 3.13 -14.66 3.23
C GLN A 132 1.88 -15.40 3.72
N ASP A 133 1.93 -15.92 4.95
CA ASP A 133 0.83 -16.69 5.55
C ASP A 133 -0.50 -15.93 5.59
N LYS A 134 -0.47 -14.61 5.81
CA LYS A 134 -1.70 -13.81 5.86
C LYS A 134 -2.24 -13.49 4.49
N TRP A 135 -1.34 -13.26 3.53
CA TRP A 135 -1.75 -13.06 2.15
C TRP A 135 -2.43 -14.30 1.59
N GLU A 136 -1.87 -15.49 1.84
CA GLU A 136 -2.45 -16.76 1.41
C GLU A 136 -3.86 -16.96 1.98
N VAL A 137 -4.04 -16.78 3.29
CA VAL A 137 -5.37 -16.86 3.92
C VAL A 137 -6.34 -15.84 3.34
N TYR A 138 -5.93 -14.58 3.21
CA TYR A 138 -6.77 -13.53 2.64
C TYR A 138 -7.14 -13.83 1.19
N PHE A 139 -6.19 -14.32 0.39
CA PHE A 139 -6.39 -14.63 -1.02
C PHE A 139 -7.36 -15.80 -1.18
N GLU A 140 -7.20 -16.88 -0.41
CA GLU A 140 -8.11 -18.03 -0.43
C GLU A 140 -9.55 -17.60 -0.05
N GLU A 141 -9.72 -16.87 1.05
CA GLU A 141 -11.03 -16.35 1.49
C GLU A 141 -11.67 -15.40 0.45
N SER A 142 -10.84 -14.59 -0.21
CA SER A 142 -11.28 -13.63 -1.23
C SER A 142 -11.58 -14.30 -2.58
N GLU A 143 -10.83 -15.34 -2.95
CA GLU A 143 -11.02 -16.09 -4.20
C GLU A 143 -12.37 -16.84 -4.17
N GLU A 144 -12.70 -17.46 -3.04
CA GLU A 144 -13.99 -18.15 -2.84
C GLU A 144 -15.19 -17.21 -3.01
N SER A 145 -15.03 -15.94 -2.65
CA SER A 145 -16.07 -14.91 -2.70
C SER A 145 -15.94 -13.96 -3.88
N PHE A 146 -14.93 -14.12 -4.75
CA PHE A 146 -14.59 -13.13 -5.76
C PHE A 146 -15.74 -12.85 -6.74
N ALA A 147 -16.40 -13.91 -7.22
CA ALA A 147 -17.54 -13.79 -8.12
C ALA A 147 -18.72 -13.05 -7.46
N GLU A 148 -19.05 -13.40 -6.20
CA GLU A 148 -20.13 -12.75 -5.45
C GLU A 148 -19.81 -11.27 -5.17
N ILE A 149 -18.57 -10.96 -4.79
CA ILE A 149 -18.13 -9.58 -4.58
C ILE A 149 -18.21 -8.79 -5.88
N ALA A 150 -17.76 -9.36 -7.01
CA ALA A 150 -17.81 -8.71 -8.30
C ALA A 150 -19.24 -8.40 -8.75
N GLU A 151 -20.17 -9.34 -8.57
CA GLU A 151 -21.60 -9.14 -8.83
C GLU A 151 -22.17 -7.99 -7.98
N ASN A 152 -21.92 -8.00 -6.67
CA ASN A 152 -22.37 -6.93 -5.77
C ASN A 152 -21.73 -5.57 -6.09
N MET A 153 -20.52 -5.54 -6.65
CA MET A 153 -19.84 -4.31 -7.04
C MET A 153 -20.38 -3.73 -8.35
N MET A 154 -20.83 -4.56 -9.31
CA MET A 154 -21.44 -4.07 -10.56
C MET A 154 -22.76 -3.33 -10.34
N ASP A 155 -23.45 -3.59 -9.23
CA ASP A 155 -24.65 -2.84 -8.82
C ASP A 155 -24.34 -1.42 -8.31
N PHE A 156 -23.08 -1.14 -7.99
CA PHE A 156 -22.59 0.22 -7.75
C PHE A 156 -21.98 0.70 -9.07
N ASP A 157 -22.77 1.39 -9.91
CA ASP A 157 -22.29 2.00 -11.16
C ASP A 157 -20.91 2.66 -10.98
N ILE A 158 -19.88 2.05 -11.57
CA ILE A 158 -18.51 2.61 -11.70
C ILE A 158 -18.44 3.45 -12.97
#